data_AF-A0A1T3MC54-F1
#
_entry.id   AF-A0A1T3MC54-F1
#
_cell.length_a   1.000
_cell.length_b   1.000
_cell.length_c   1.000
_cell.angle_alpha   90.00
_cell.angle_beta   90.00
_cell.angle_gamma   90.00
#
_symmetry.space_group_name_H-M   'P 1'
#
loop_
_entity.id
_entity.type
_entity.pdbx_description
1 polymer ?
#
loop_
_entity_poly.entity_id
_entity_poly.type
_entity_poly.pdbx_seq_one_letter_code
_entity_poly.pdbx_strand_id
1 'polypeptide(L)'
;MTLNEILDQIWVMPEESREELQKHIHEVSFPKAYNLMGIDKVETSVYFIKKGIVRAYVLQDGNEITFWFGKEGNTVISMRSYVENKPGYENIELLEACELYELKIDSLRKLYQQDIHIANWGRRLAEQELIKTEERLISRQVRAAGERYKDLMKQHPEFLQRIQLGYIASYLGITQVSLSRIRAEIR
;
A
#
# COMPACT_ATOMS: atom_id res chain seq x y z
N MET A 1 12.41 -6.21 -4.58
CA MET A 1 11.67 -7.47 -4.75
C MET A 1 11.31 -7.63 -6.21
N THR A 2 11.50 -8.79 -6.80
CA THR A 2 11.23 -9.03 -8.23
C THR A 2 9.72 -9.13 -8.48
N LEU A 3 9.28 -8.87 -9.71
CA LEU A 3 7.88 -8.99 -10.08
C LEU A 3 7.32 -10.39 -9.80
N ASN A 4 8.05 -11.45 -10.15
CA ASN A 4 7.62 -12.84 -9.93
C ASN A 4 7.36 -13.13 -8.44
N GLU A 5 8.27 -12.71 -7.56
CA GLU A 5 8.08 -12.88 -6.12
C GLU A 5 6.80 -12.19 -5.63
N ILE A 6 6.46 -11.02 -6.19
CA ILE A 6 5.26 -10.27 -5.78
C ILE A 6 4.01 -10.99 -6.27
N LEU A 7 3.99 -11.39 -7.53
CA LEU A 7 2.85 -12.10 -8.12
C LEU A 7 2.59 -13.41 -7.39
N ASP A 8 3.65 -14.18 -7.10
CA ASP A 8 3.56 -15.48 -6.44
C ASP A 8 3.18 -15.38 -4.94
N GLN A 9 3.55 -14.28 -4.26
CA GLN A 9 3.06 -14.00 -2.89
C GLN A 9 1.56 -13.76 -2.81
N ILE A 10 0.97 -13.21 -3.87
CA ILE A 10 -0.47 -13.01 -3.97
C ILE A 10 -1.15 -14.36 -4.24
N TRP A 11 -0.74 -15.03 -5.33
CA TRP A 11 -1.22 -16.36 -5.69
C TRP A 11 -0.36 -16.96 -6.81
N VAL A 12 0.03 -18.23 -6.66
CA VAL A 12 0.77 -18.95 -7.70
C VAL A 12 -0.18 -19.30 -8.85
N MET A 13 0.16 -18.84 -10.06
CA MET A 13 -0.56 -19.13 -11.29
C MET A 13 0.32 -19.96 -12.26
N PRO A 14 -0.26 -20.62 -13.28
CA PRO A 14 0.51 -21.26 -14.34
C PRO A 14 1.46 -20.28 -15.02
N GLU A 15 2.59 -20.80 -15.53
CA GLU A 15 3.64 -19.99 -16.13
C GLU A 15 3.13 -19.14 -17.29
N GLU A 16 2.33 -19.73 -18.20
CA GLU A 16 1.73 -19.04 -19.35
C GLU A 16 0.86 -17.84 -18.92
N SER A 17 -0.03 -18.04 -17.94
CA SER A 17 -0.87 -16.96 -17.38
C SER A 17 -0.03 -15.86 -16.73
N ARG A 18 1.05 -16.24 -16.06
CA ARG A 18 1.95 -15.29 -15.40
C ARG A 18 2.70 -14.46 -16.43
N GLU A 19 3.25 -15.09 -17.46
CA GLU A 19 3.93 -14.40 -18.56
C GLU A 19 2.97 -13.47 -19.31
N GLU A 20 1.72 -13.89 -19.53
CA GLU A 20 0.71 -13.04 -20.15
C GLU A 20 0.42 -11.80 -19.29
N LEU A 21 0.22 -11.95 -17.98
CA LEU A 21 0.04 -10.82 -17.07
C LEU A 21 1.26 -9.86 -17.11
N GLN A 22 2.48 -10.39 -17.14
CA GLN A 22 3.71 -9.61 -17.13
C GLN A 22 3.87 -8.71 -18.36
N LYS A 23 3.35 -9.10 -19.53
CA LYS A 23 3.39 -8.27 -20.75
C LYS A 23 2.70 -6.91 -20.57
N HIS A 24 1.79 -6.81 -19.60
CA HIS A 24 1.03 -5.60 -19.28
C HIS A 24 1.59 -4.81 -18.09
N ILE A 25 2.71 -5.27 -17.52
CA ILE A 25 3.34 -4.68 -16.36
C ILE A 25 4.64 -3.99 -16.78
N HIS A 26 4.79 -2.72 -16.44
CA HIS A 26 5.96 -1.93 -16.80
C HIS A 26 6.62 -1.35 -15.56
N GLU A 27 7.95 -1.30 -15.56
CA GLU A 27 8.69 -0.66 -14.48
C GLU A 27 8.68 0.87 -14.65
N VAL A 28 8.37 1.59 -13.59
CA VAL A 28 8.37 3.05 -13.52
C VAL A 28 9.08 3.51 -12.26
N SER A 29 9.73 4.67 -12.32
CA SER A 29 10.49 5.22 -11.20
C SER A 29 10.12 6.67 -10.97
N PHE A 30 9.98 7.03 -9.70
CA PHE A 30 9.57 8.37 -9.30
C PHE A 30 10.40 8.86 -8.11
N PRO A 31 10.66 10.18 -8.03
CA PRO A 31 11.45 10.74 -6.94
C PRO A 31 10.68 10.76 -5.62
N LYS A 32 11.42 10.97 -4.52
CA LYS A 32 10.84 11.27 -3.20
C LYS A 32 9.86 12.45 -3.28
N ALA A 33 8.82 12.41 -2.47
CA ALA A 33 7.73 13.40 -2.39
C ALA A 33 6.88 13.51 -3.68
N TYR A 34 7.05 12.58 -4.63
CA TYR A 34 6.12 12.47 -5.75
C TYR A 34 4.75 12.02 -5.23
N ASN A 35 3.70 12.73 -5.65
CA ASN A 35 2.33 12.34 -5.39
C ASN A 35 1.89 11.34 -6.46
N LEU A 36 1.87 10.06 -6.10
CA LEU A 36 1.55 8.95 -6.99
C LEU A 36 0.06 8.89 -7.32
N MET A 37 -0.81 9.14 -6.34
CA MET A 37 -2.26 9.17 -6.52
C MET A 37 -2.86 10.34 -5.75
N GLY A 38 -3.75 11.09 -6.40
CA GLY A 38 -4.31 12.31 -5.83
C GLY A 38 -5.78 12.16 -5.44
N ILE A 39 -6.20 12.88 -4.39
CA ILE A 39 -7.61 13.04 -4.06
C ILE A 39 -8.40 13.61 -5.24
N ASP A 40 -9.67 13.22 -5.36
CA ASP A 40 -10.60 13.66 -6.41
C ASP A 40 -10.18 13.29 -7.84
N LYS A 41 -9.22 12.36 -7.98
CA LYS A 41 -8.86 11.74 -9.27
C LYS A 41 -9.26 10.28 -9.31
N VAL A 42 -9.71 9.85 -10.50
CA VAL A 42 -9.92 8.44 -10.80
C VAL A 42 -8.58 7.85 -11.21
N GLU A 43 -8.05 6.93 -10.42
CA GLU A 43 -6.78 6.27 -10.70
C GLU A 43 -6.97 5.14 -11.71
N THR A 44 -6.09 5.09 -12.71
CA THR A 44 -6.17 4.12 -13.82
C THR A 44 -5.16 2.98 -13.71
N SER A 45 -4.34 3.00 -12.66
CA SER A 45 -3.21 2.09 -12.47
C SER A 45 -3.26 1.44 -11.09
N VAL A 46 -2.83 0.19 -11.04
CA VAL A 46 -2.37 -0.49 -9.83
C VAL A 46 -0.84 -0.48 -9.87
N TYR A 47 -0.19 -0.29 -8.72
CA TYR A 47 1.25 -0.39 -8.63
C TYR A 47 1.68 -1.47 -7.64
N PHE A 48 2.84 -2.09 -7.88
CA PHE A 48 3.52 -2.93 -6.91
C PHE A 48 4.88 -2.32 -6.57
N ILE A 49 5.22 -2.27 -5.29
CA ILE A 49 6.46 -1.63 -4.85
C ILE A 49 7.63 -2.60 -5.09
N LYS A 50 8.47 -2.31 -6.08
CA LYS A 50 9.74 -3.03 -6.29
C LYS A 50 10.77 -2.63 -5.24
N LYS A 51 10.87 -1.32 -5.00
CA LYS A 51 11.78 -0.67 -4.05
C LYS A 51 11.20 0.65 -3.58
N GLY A 52 11.27 0.94 -2.29
CA GLY A 52 10.87 2.23 -1.73
C GLY A 52 9.82 2.14 -0.62
N ILE A 53 9.45 3.30 -0.07
CA ILE A 53 8.37 3.45 0.92
C ILE A 53 7.32 4.40 0.39
N VAL A 54 6.06 4.03 0.58
CA VAL A 54 4.88 4.80 0.18
C VAL A 54 4.00 5.03 1.40
N ARG A 55 3.30 6.15 1.43
CA ARG A 55 2.31 6.49 2.45
C ARG A 55 0.99 6.84 1.80
N ALA A 56 -0.12 6.38 2.38
CA ALA A 56 -1.45 6.90 2.06
C ALA A 56 -2.02 7.70 3.24
N TYR A 57 -2.57 8.87 2.94
CA TYR A 57 -3.17 9.77 3.92
C TYR A 57 -4.41 10.47 3.38
N VAL A 58 -5.25 10.96 4.28
CA VAL A 58 -6.38 11.85 3.98
C VAL A 58 -6.14 13.22 4.61
N LEU A 59 -6.79 14.26 4.11
CA LEU A 59 -6.78 15.59 4.71
C LEU A 59 -7.99 15.73 5.66
N GLN A 60 -7.72 16.11 6.91
CA GLN A 60 -8.73 16.44 7.91
C GLN A 60 -8.38 17.80 8.54
N ASP A 61 -9.22 18.81 8.30
CA ASP A 61 -9.02 20.19 8.79
C ASP A 61 -7.62 20.75 8.46
N GLY A 62 -7.12 20.45 7.26
CA GLY A 62 -5.78 20.84 6.79
C GLY A 62 -4.63 19.97 7.33
N ASN A 63 -4.91 18.99 8.18
CA ASN A 63 -3.90 18.05 8.70
C ASN A 63 -3.91 16.74 7.91
N GLU A 64 -2.71 16.18 7.70
CA GLU A 64 -2.57 14.87 7.06
C GLU A 64 -2.71 13.72 8.06
N ILE A 65 -3.75 12.90 7.86
CA ILE A 65 -3.99 11.71 8.67
C ILE A 65 -3.54 10.48 7.90
N THR A 66 -2.43 9.88 8.31
CA THR A 66 -1.90 8.66 7.72
C THR A 66 -2.79 7.47 8.07
N PHE A 67 -3.12 6.65 7.09
CA PHE A 67 -3.84 5.39 7.34
C PHE A 67 -3.15 4.15 6.78
N TRP A 68 -2.10 4.32 5.97
CA TRP A 68 -1.34 3.21 5.41
C TRP A 68 0.10 3.58 5.11
N PHE A 69 0.98 2.59 5.25
CA PHE A 69 2.32 2.59 4.70
C PHE A 69 2.50 1.35 3.84
N GLY A 70 3.20 1.51 2.73
CA GLY A 70 3.61 0.43 1.84
C GLY A 70 5.11 0.35 1.73
N LYS A 71 5.61 -0.86 1.55
CA LYS A 71 7.02 -1.17 1.25
C LYS A 71 7.13 -2.19 0.14
N GLU A 72 8.35 -2.60 -0.14
CA GLU A 72 8.67 -3.65 -1.11
C GLU A 72 7.73 -4.86 -0.99
N GLY A 73 7.12 -5.22 -2.12
CA GLY A 73 6.13 -6.30 -2.24
C GLY A 73 4.69 -5.92 -1.96
N ASN A 74 4.41 -4.73 -1.43
CA ASN A 74 3.03 -4.28 -1.24
C ASN A 74 2.42 -3.72 -2.52
N THR A 75 1.11 -3.90 -2.62
CA THR A 75 0.27 -3.30 -3.66
C THR A 75 -0.12 -1.89 -3.26
N VAL A 76 0.01 -0.95 -4.17
CA VAL A 76 -0.51 0.42 -4.06
C VAL A 76 -1.73 0.51 -4.97
N ILE A 77 -2.91 0.65 -4.36
CA ILE A 77 -4.17 0.62 -5.08
C ILE A 77 -5.18 1.56 -4.42
N SER A 78 -5.82 2.40 -5.23
CA SER A 78 -7.03 3.10 -4.82
C SER A 78 -8.23 2.19 -5.02
N MET A 79 -8.76 1.60 -3.94
CA MET A 79 -9.87 0.64 -4.03
C MET A 79 -11.14 1.25 -4.63
N ARG A 80 -11.41 2.53 -4.36
CA ARG A 80 -12.59 3.22 -4.92
C ARG A 80 -12.47 3.43 -6.43
N SER A 81 -11.26 3.77 -6.90
CA SER A 81 -10.98 3.84 -8.34
C SER A 81 -11.04 2.46 -8.99
N TYR A 82 -10.42 1.47 -8.36
CA TYR A 82 -10.35 0.10 -8.87
C TYR A 82 -11.72 -0.59 -8.99
N VAL A 83 -12.55 -0.52 -7.94
CA VAL A 83 -13.83 -1.23 -7.86
C VAL A 83 -14.96 -0.44 -8.51
N GLU A 84 -15.07 0.86 -8.22
CA GLU A 84 -16.23 1.66 -8.60
C GLU A 84 -15.97 2.63 -9.76
N ASN A 85 -14.72 2.75 -10.23
CA ASN A 85 -14.31 3.76 -11.21
C ASN A 85 -14.67 5.19 -10.75
N LYS A 86 -14.49 5.45 -9.45
CA LYS A 86 -14.79 6.74 -8.82
C LYS A 86 -13.54 7.35 -8.18
N PRO A 87 -13.51 8.67 -8.00
CA PRO A 87 -12.37 9.34 -7.39
C PRO A 87 -12.01 8.80 -6.00
N GLY A 88 -10.71 8.66 -5.75
CA GLY A 88 -10.15 8.28 -4.45
C GLY A 88 -10.42 9.34 -3.37
N TYR A 89 -10.39 8.91 -2.10
CA TYR A 89 -10.46 9.78 -0.92
C TYR A 89 -9.05 10.14 -0.39
N GLU A 90 -8.05 9.42 -0.87
CA GLU A 90 -6.69 9.42 -0.38
C GLU A 90 -5.72 10.19 -1.29
N ASN A 91 -4.63 10.65 -0.68
CA ASN A 91 -3.40 10.96 -1.37
C ASN A 91 -2.40 9.84 -1.09
N ILE A 92 -1.60 9.49 -2.10
CA ILE A 92 -0.54 8.51 -1.99
C ILE A 92 0.79 9.14 -2.38
N GLU A 93 1.69 9.30 -1.41
CA GLU A 93 2.99 9.96 -1.58
C GLU A 93 4.15 8.98 -1.39
N LEU A 94 5.20 9.15 -2.20
CA LEU A 94 6.45 8.43 -2.04
C LEU A 94 7.33 9.08 -0.97
N LEU A 95 7.69 8.35 0.08
CA LEU A 95 8.52 8.86 1.18
C LEU A 95 10.02 8.87 0.86
N GLU A 96 10.40 8.16 -0.18
CA GLU A 96 11.74 8.07 -0.76
C GLU A 96 11.62 7.86 -2.28
N ALA A 97 12.74 7.80 -3.01
CA ALA A 97 12.69 7.43 -4.42
C ALA A 97 12.21 5.98 -4.55
N CYS A 98 11.19 5.75 -5.38
CA CYS A 98 10.61 4.42 -5.55
C CYS A 98 10.77 3.91 -6.97
N GLU A 99 11.00 2.60 -7.07
CA GLU A 99 10.83 1.81 -8.28
C GLU A 99 9.52 1.01 -8.11
N LEU A 100 8.64 1.07 -9.09
CA LEU A 100 7.31 0.48 -9.05
C LEU A 100 7.07 -0.34 -10.31
N TYR A 101 6.24 -1.37 -10.19
CA TYR A 101 5.64 -2.06 -11.32
C TYR A 101 4.23 -1.50 -11.55
N GLU A 102 3.98 -0.84 -12.67
CA GLU A 102 2.67 -0.28 -13.04
C GLU A 102 1.88 -1.29 -13.88
N LEU A 103 0.61 -1.48 -13.54
CA LEU A 103 -0.38 -2.25 -14.29
C LEU A 103 -1.64 -1.42 -14.52
N LYS A 104 -2.04 -1.21 -15.78
CA LYS A 104 -3.27 -0.49 -16.10
C LYS A 104 -4.50 -1.33 -15.72
N ILE A 105 -5.44 -0.70 -15.01
CA ILE A 105 -6.67 -1.35 -14.54
C ILE A 105 -7.50 -1.89 -15.72
N ASP A 106 -7.58 -1.14 -16.82
CA ASP A 106 -8.33 -1.59 -18.00
C ASP A 106 -7.70 -2.80 -18.68
N SER A 107 -6.35 -2.89 -18.70
CA SER A 107 -5.65 -4.08 -19.19
C SER A 107 -5.94 -5.28 -18.27
N LEU A 108 -5.84 -5.08 -16.95
CA LEU A 108 -6.12 -6.12 -15.96
C LEU A 108 -7.57 -6.63 -16.05
N ARG A 109 -8.54 -5.74 -16.22
CA ARG A 109 -9.96 -6.11 -16.41
C ARG A 109 -10.17 -6.96 -17.67
N LYS A 110 -9.46 -6.68 -18.76
CA LYS A 110 -9.52 -7.51 -19.98
C LYS A 110 -8.90 -8.88 -19.74
N LEU A 111 -7.76 -8.95 -19.07
CA LEU A 111 -7.11 -10.22 -18.73
C LEU A 111 -8.02 -11.12 -17.86
N TYR A 112 -8.75 -10.54 -16.91
CA TYR A 112 -9.73 -11.29 -16.11
C TYR A 112 -10.84 -11.95 -16.94
N GLN A 113 -11.17 -11.42 -18.11
CA GLN A 113 -12.17 -12.00 -19.03
C GLN A 113 -11.59 -13.08 -19.93
N GLN A 114 -10.25 -13.15 -20.06
CA GLN A 114 -9.54 -14.01 -21.00
C GLN A 114 -8.86 -15.20 -20.32
N ASP A 115 -8.43 -15.04 -19.07
CA ASP A 115 -7.69 -16.05 -18.33
C ASP A 115 -8.23 -16.21 -16.89
N ILE A 116 -8.75 -17.40 -16.59
CA ILE A 116 -9.34 -17.74 -15.29
C ILE A 116 -8.30 -17.78 -14.16
N HIS A 117 -7.03 -18.07 -14.44
CA HIS A 117 -5.96 -18.05 -13.46
C HIS A 117 -5.61 -16.62 -13.06
N ILE A 118 -5.57 -15.69 -14.03
CA ILE A 118 -5.38 -14.26 -13.74
C ILE A 118 -6.59 -13.70 -12.99
N ALA A 119 -7.81 -14.09 -13.36
CA ALA A 119 -9.02 -13.71 -12.62
C ALA A 119 -8.99 -14.20 -11.15
N ASN A 120 -8.59 -15.46 -10.93
CA ASN A 120 -8.43 -16.00 -9.58
C ASN A 120 -7.31 -15.30 -8.80
N TRP A 121 -6.20 -14.97 -9.45
CA TRP A 121 -5.15 -14.16 -8.85
C TRP A 121 -5.67 -12.78 -8.44
N GLY A 122 -6.48 -12.13 -9.28
CA GLY A 122 -7.13 -10.86 -8.96
C GLY A 122 -8.07 -10.92 -7.76
N ARG A 123 -8.86 -12.00 -7.66
CA ARG A 123 -9.69 -12.28 -6.47
C ARG A 123 -8.81 -12.43 -5.22
N ARG A 124 -7.72 -13.19 -5.30
CA ARG A 124 -6.77 -13.38 -4.18
C ARG A 124 -6.10 -12.08 -3.75
N LEU A 125 -5.73 -11.22 -4.70
CA LEU A 125 -5.24 -9.88 -4.43
C LEU A 125 -6.25 -9.09 -3.58
N ALA A 126 -7.52 -9.03 -4.03
CA ALA A 126 -8.56 -8.31 -3.31
C ALA A 126 -8.83 -8.90 -1.91
N GLU A 127 -8.85 -10.23 -1.77
CA GLU A 127 -9.00 -10.92 -0.49
C GLU A 127 -7.87 -10.54 0.49
N GLN A 128 -6.62 -10.55 0.03
CA GLN A 128 -5.47 -10.18 0.87
C GLN A 128 -5.51 -8.71 1.29
N GLU A 129 -5.85 -7.80 0.39
CA GLU A 129 -5.97 -6.37 0.73
C GLU A 129 -7.14 -6.09 1.67
N LEU A 130 -8.23 -6.86 1.57
CA LEU A 130 -9.34 -6.79 2.52
C LEU A 130 -8.90 -7.22 3.93
N ILE A 131 -8.22 -8.37 4.05
CA ILE A 131 -7.72 -8.86 5.34
C ILE A 131 -6.76 -7.84 5.98
N LYS A 132 -5.79 -7.32 5.23
CA LYS A 132 -4.86 -6.27 5.72
C LYS A 132 -5.59 -5.01 6.18
N THR A 133 -6.70 -4.68 5.54
CA THR A 133 -7.51 -3.50 5.90
C THR A 133 -8.31 -3.77 7.17
N GLU A 134 -8.91 -4.96 7.30
CA GLU A 134 -9.60 -5.41 8.50
C GLU A 134 -8.67 -5.48 9.71
N GLU A 135 -7.48 -6.08 9.58
CA GLU A 135 -6.49 -6.15 10.65
C GLU A 135 -6.07 -4.76 11.16
N ARG A 136 -5.86 -3.82 10.24
CA ARG A 136 -5.56 -2.42 10.59
C ARG A 136 -6.73 -1.74 11.29
N LEU A 137 -7.96 -1.96 10.82
CA LEU A 137 -9.17 -1.42 11.44
C LEU A 137 -9.33 -1.95 12.87
N ILE A 138 -9.25 -3.26 13.07
CA ILE A 138 -9.34 -3.90 14.38
C ILE A 138 -8.25 -3.38 15.30
N SER A 139 -6.98 -3.37 14.85
CA SER A 139 -5.85 -2.86 15.63
C SER A 139 -6.07 -1.42 16.10
N ARG A 140 -6.61 -0.55 15.24
CA ARG A 140 -6.96 0.83 15.59
C ARG A 140 -8.08 0.91 16.64
N GLN A 141 -9.09 0.05 16.54
CA GLN A 141 -10.26 0.07 17.42
C GLN A 141 -9.97 -0.50 18.81
N VAL A 142 -9.18 -1.58 18.91
CA VAL A 142 -9.09 -2.37 20.15
C VAL A 142 -7.79 -2.17 20.93
N ARG A 143 -6.68 -1.77 20.27
CA ARG A 143 -5.37 -1.67 20.92
C ARG A 143 -5.09 -0.26 21.40
N ALA A 144 -4.33 -0.11 22.48
CA ALA A 144 -3.80 1.18 22.88
C ALA A 144 -2.66 1.63 21.93
N ALA A 145 -2.39 2.93 21.87
CA ALA A 145 -1.36 3.47 20.97
C ALA A 145 0.05 2.90 21.22
N GLY A 146 0.39 2.62 22.48
CA GLY A 146 1.66 1.98 22.84
C GLY A 146 1.77 0.54 22.34
N GLU A 147 0.66 -0.21 22.33
CA GLU A 147 0.62 -1.58 21.78
C GLU A 147 0.75 -1.55 20.26
N ARG A 148 0.03 -0.65 19.58
CA ARG A 148 0.18 -0.44 18.13
C ARG A 148 1.61 -0.09 17.75
N TYR A 149 2.30 0.72 18.55
CA TYR A 149 3.71 1.03 18.33
C TYR A 149 4.60 -0.21 18.49
N LYS A 150 4.40 -1.03 19.54
CA LYS A 150 5.14 -2.29 19.72
C LYS A 150 4.91 -3.26 18.56
N ASP A 151 3.68 -3.37 18.07
CA ASP A 151 3.37 -4.19 16.88
C ASP A 151 4.11 -3.68 15.65
N LEU A 152 4.11 -2.36 15.42
CA LEU A 152 4.85 -1.74 14.33
C LEU A 152 6.36 -2.05 14.42
N MET A 153 6.95 -1.96 15.61
CA MET A 153 8.36 -2.28 15.82
C MET A 153 8.67 -3.75 15.51
N LYS A 154 7.75 -4.66 15.82
CA LYS A 154 7.93 -6.11 15.63
C LYS A 154 7.72 -6.52 14.17
N GLN A 155 6.69 -5.99 13.53
CA GLN A 155 6.27 -6.39 12.18
C GLN A 155 7.02 -5.62 11.08
N HIS A 156 7.34 -4.36 11.34
CA HIS A 156 7.94 -3.44 10.38
C HIS A 156 9.06 -2.59 11.01
N PRO A 157 10.10 -3.20 11.60
CA PRO A 157 11.21 -2.46 12.22
C PRO A 157 11.88 -1.45 11.27
N GLU A 158 11.89 -1.74 9.97
CA GLU A 158 12.44 -0.87 8.92
C GLU A 158 11.70 0.48 8.80
N PHE A 159 10.42 0.55 9.16
CA PHE A 159 9.67 1.81 9.13
C PHE A 159 10.23 2.82 10.12
N LEU A 160 10.75 2.35 11.26
CA LEU A 160 11.32 3.21 12.29
C LEU A 160 12.58 3.93 11.83
N GLN A 161 13.26 3.41 10.80
CA GLN A 161 14.49 3.97 10.25
C GLN A 161 14.23 4.81 8.98
N ARG A 162 13.21 4.46 8.19
CA ARG A 162 12.93 5.07 6.88
C ARG A 162 11.85 6.14 6.93
N ILE A 163 10.95 6.11 7.91
CA ILE A 163 9.78 6.99 7.97
C ILE A 163 9.97 8.07 9.05
N GLN A 164 9.59 9.30 8.70
CA GLN A 164 9.61 10.41 9.65
C GLN A 164 8.68 10.16 10.84
N LEU A 165 9.13 10.53 12.04
CA LEU A 165 8.41 10.26 13.29
C LEU A 165 6.99 10.84 13.31
N GLY A 166 6.78 12.01 12.70
CA GLY A 166 5.46 12.64 12.60
C GLY A 166 4.46 11.78 11.80
N TYR A 167 4.90 11.18 10.69
CA TYR A 167 4.05 10.29 9.89
C TYR A 167 3.71 9.00 10.64
N ILE A 168 4.68 8.44 11.39
CA ILE A 168 4.46 7.28 12.26
C ILE A 168 3.44 7.64 13.35
N ALA A 169 3.59 8.80 13.99
CA ALA A 169 2.64 9.25 15.02
C ALA A 169 1.22 9.39 14.46
N SER A 170 1.07 10.02 13.29
CA SER A 170 -0.19 10.15 12.56
C SER A 170 -0.78 8.77 12.21
N TYR A 171 0.03 7.82 11.73
CA TYR A 171 -0.40 6.44 11.45
C TYR A 171 -0.92 5.70 12.69
N LEU A 172 -0.28 5.94 13.83
CA LEU A 172 -0.67 5.38 15.12
C LEU A 172 -1.85 6.12 15.76
N GLY A 173 -2.34 7.21 15.17
CA GLY A 173 -3.45 8.01 15.69
C GLY A 173 -3.10 8.78 16.97
N ILE A 174 -1.85 9.23 17.10
CA ILE A 174 -1.38 10.01 18.26
C ILE A 174 -0.51 11.19 17.82
N THR A 175 -0.26 12.12 18.74
CA THR A 175 0.68 13.22 18.48
C THR A 175 2.13 12.72 18.47
N GLN A 176 3.02 13.43 17.77
CA GLN A 176 4.46 13.14 17.78
C GLN A 176 5.05 13.24 19.20
N VAL A 177 4.53 14.14 20.05
CA VAL A 177 4.91 14.25 21.47
C VAL A 177 4.53 12.97 22.23
N SER A 178 3.30 12.49 22.05
CA SER A 178 2.83 11.24 22.66
C SER A 178 3.68 10.04 22.23
N LEU A 179 4.04 9.96 20.95
CA LEU A 179 4.90 8.90 20.44
C LEU A 179 6.32 8.98 21.04
N SER A 180 6.89 10.18 21.15
CA SER A 180 8.18 10.37 21.81
C SER A 180 8.19 9.88 23.26
N ARG A 181 7.11 10.12 24.02
CA ARG A 181 6.96 9.60 25.38
C ARG A 181 6.91 8.07 25.42
N ILE A 182 6.07 7.45 24.57
CA ILE A 182 5.98 5.98 24.47
C ILE A 182 7.35 5.36 24.15
N ARG A 183 8.12 5.99 23.25
CA ARG A 183 9.47 5.52 22.90
C ARG A 183 10.46 5.60 24.05
N ALA A 184 10.31 6.57 24.95
CA ALA A 184 11.15 6.69 26.14
C ALA A 184 10.81 5.63 27.20
N GLU A 185 9.54 5.23 27.31
CA GLU A 185 9.09 4.19 28.26
C GLU A 185 9.49 2.76 27.86
N ILE A 186 9.78 2.53 26.57
CA ILE A 186 10.18 1.21 26.03
C ILE A 186 11.71 1.02 26.06
N ARG A 187 12.47 2.09 26.32
CA ARG A 187 13.93 2.05 26.41
C ARG A 187 14.42 1.49 27.74
#